data_AF-A0A959AZT9-F1
#
_entry.id   AF-A0A959AZT9-F1
#
_cell.length_a   1.000
_cell.length_b   1.000
_cell.length_c   1.000
_cell.angle_alpha   90.00
_cell.angle_beta   90.00
_cell.angle_gamma   90.00
#
_symmetry.space_group_name_H-M   'P 1'
#
loop_
_entity.id
_entity.type
_entity.pdbx_description
1 polymer ?
#
loop_
_entity_poly.entity_id
_entity_poly.type
_entity_poly.pdbx_seq_one_letter_code
_entity_poly.pdbx_strand_id
1 'polypeptide(L)'
;FFDPARGNCAACHGTDAFNAPGPRNNGLDLVSEDPGKGGVTGNPQQIGEFKSPSLRNIGATAPYMHDGRFATLEEVIEHYNSGVQPHPNLSGPLRQGPNGPPRRLNLTPQEKAALLAFLQTLTDDTFLNDERWSNPFCADPVATIEPIKQDGWQVFPNPAANTVNIRIDGAAGQEYTLSLFTADGRLLRSYAFEGATFQFQREGWPAGLYYLQLISEKQGAVKQIVMR
;
A
#
# COMPACT_ATOMS: atom_id res chain seq x y z
N PHE A 1 9.27 9.08 18.05
CA PHE A 1 9.26 7.70 17.50
C PHE A 1 9.28 6.64 18.60
N PHE A 2 10.29 6.61 19.47
CA PHE A 2 10.48 5.55 20.48
C PHE A 2 9.72 5.75 21.81
N ASP A 3 9.18 6.94 22.05
CA ASP A 3 8.44 7.24 23.28
C ASP A 3 7.05 6.56 23.28
N PRO A 4 6.76 5.64 24.22
CA PRO A 4 5.49 4.92 24.29
C PRO A 4 4.31 5.78 24.77
N ALA A 5 4.57 6.84 25.53
CA ALA A 5 3.56 7.81 25.97
C ALA A 5 3.20 8.79 24.84
N ARG A 6 4.11 9.02 23.89
CA ARG A 6 3.89 9.81 22.67
C ARG A 6 3.56 8.90 21.49
N GLY A 7 4.38 8.92 20.43
CA GLY A 7 4.06 8.27 19.15
C GLY A 7 4.02 6.74 19.19
N ASN A 8 4.74 6.09 20.12
CA ASN A 8 4.79 4.64 20.30
C ASN A 8 5.06 3.84 19.00
N CYS A 9 5.69 4.45 18.00
CA CYS A 9 5.88 3.90 16.65
C CYS A 9 6.73 2.63 16.70
N ALA A 10 7.74 2.62 17.58
CA ALA A 10 8.65 1.51 17.79
C ALA A 10 7.98 0.24 18.34
N ALA A 11 6.75 0.31 18.88
CA ALA A 11 6.00 -0.89 19.27
C ALA A 11 5.67 -1.81 18.06
N CYS A 12 5.63 -1.23 16.85
CA CYS A 12 5.39 -1.95 15.60
C CYS A 12 6.53 -1.81 14.57
N HIS A 13 7.45 -0.88 14.79
CA HIS A 13 8.56 -0.57 13.86
C HIS A 13 9.90 -0.51 14.61
N GLY A 14 10.14 -1.47 15.51
CA GLY A 14 11.26 -1.44 16.46
C GLY A 14 12.47 -2.30 16.10
N THR A 15 12.40 -3.13 15.05
CA THR A 15 13.55 -3.91 14.57
C THR A 15 14.55 -3.01 13.85
N ASP A 16 15.74 -3.54 13.52
CA ASP A 16 16.75 -2.83 12.72
C ASP A 16 16.25 -2.45 11.32
N ALA A 17 15.24 -3.16 10.80
CA ALA A 17 14.56 -2.84 9.55
C ALA A 17 13.31 -1.95 9.75
N PHE A 18 13.07 -1.46 10.96
CA PHE A 18 11.88 -0.70 11.33
C PHE A 18 10.57 -1.41 10.94
N ASN A 19 10.50 -2.72 11.18
CA ASN A 19 9.30 -3.53 11.02
C ASN A 19 8.95 -4.25 12.32
N ALA A 20 7.92 -5.10 12.29
CA ALA A 20 7.60 -6.00 13.40
C ALA A 20 7.17 -7.38 12.89
N PRO A 21 7.32 -8.42 13.72
CA PRO A 21 6.72 -9.71 13.46
C PRO A 21 5.19 -9.61 13.57
N GLY A 22 4.52 -10.33 12.68
CA GLY A 22 3.07 -10.48 12.68
C GLY A 22 2.32 -9.31 12.01
N PRO A 23 1.15 -9.59 11.43
CA PRO A 23 0.28 -8.57 10.87
C PRO A 23 -0.55 -7.88 11.96
N ARG A 24 -1.01 -6.67 11.65
CA ARG A 24 -1.67 -5.74 12.57
C ARG A 24 -2.71 -4.91 11.82
N ASN A 25 -3.78 -4.52 12.50
CA ASN A 25 -4.71 -3.53 11.99
C ASN A 25 -4.37 -2.15 12.58
N ASN A 26 -4.18 -1.15 11.73
CA ASN A 26 -3.85 0.23 12.11
C ASN A 26 -5.06 1.19 12.12
N GLY A 27 -6.27 0.64 11.98
CA GLY A 27 -7.52 1.41 11.94
C GLY A 27 -7.64 2.36 10.76
N LEU A 28 -7.12 1.98 9.57
CA LEU A 28 -7.28 2.78 8.35
C LEU A 28 -8.77 2.98 8.00
N ASP A 29 -9.57 1.94 8.18
CA ASP A 29 -11.02 1.94 8.00
C ASP A 29 -11.72 1.37 9.23
N LEU A 30 -12.97 1.80 9.45
CA LEU A 30 -13.85 1.17 10.44
C LEU A 30 -14.28 -0.23 10.01
N VAL A 31 -14.51 -0.41 8.71
CA VAL A 31 -14.88 -1.67 8.06
C VAL A 31 -13.89 -1.92 6.93
N SER A 32 -13.17 -3.04 6.98
CA SER A 32 -12.13 -3.34 5.99
C SER A 32 -12.75 -3.93 4.72
N GLU A 33 -12.58 -3.24 3.59
CA GLU A 33 -12.94 -3.78 2.26
C GLU A 33 -11.95 -4.89 1.84
N ASP A 34 -10.65 -4.67 2.05
CA ASP A 34 -9.64 -5.72 1.95
C ASP A 34 -9.50 -6.44 3.32
N PRO A 35 -9.88 -7.73 3.41
CA PRO A 35 -9.84 -8.45 4.67
C PRO A 35 -8.41 -8.79 5.14
N GLY A 36 -7.38 -8.54 4.34
CA GLY A 36 -5.98 -8.79 4.69
C GLY A 36 -5.76 -10.24 5.15
N LYS A 37 -5.08 -10.44 6.28
CA LYS A 37 -4.85 -11.77 6.86
C LYS A 37 -6.15 -12.54 7.16
N GLY A 38 -7.23 -11.85 7.52
CA GLY A 38 -8.54 -12.46 7.76
C GLY A 38 -9.11 -13.14 6.52
N GLY A 39 -8.85 -12.62 5.33
CA GLY A 39 -9.27 -13.24 4.06
C GLY A 39 -8.52 -14.53 3.74
N VAL A 40 -7.29 -14.65 4.25
CA VAL A 40 -6.44 -15.84 4.04
C VAL A 40 -6.78 -16.94 5.05
N THR A 41 -7.06 -16.56 6.30
CA THR A 41 -7.28 -17.50 7.40
C THR A 41 -8.75 -17.86 7.61
N GLY A 42 -9.67 -17.04 7.09
CA GLY A 42 -11.09 -17.14 7.39
C GLY A 42 -11.45 -16.73 8.83
N ASN A 43 -10.50 -16.22 9.62
CA ASN A 43 -10.75 -15.82 11.01
C ASN A 43 -11.23 -14.35 11.06
N PRO A 44 -12.47 -14.08 11.53
CA PRO A 44 -13.00 -12.72 11.65
C PRO A 44 -12.16 -11.80 12.54
N GLN A 45 -11.46 -12.35 13.53
CA GLN A 45 -10.60 -11.60 14.45
C GLN A 45 -9.30 -11.10 13.79
N GLN A 46 -9.05 -11.47 12.54
CA GLN A 46 -7.86 -11.12 11.78
C GLN A 46 -8.17 -10.27 10.53
N ILE A 47 -9.44 -9.91 10.34
CA ILE A 47 -9.88 -9.02 9.25
C ILE A 47 -9.16 -7.67 9.35
N GLY A 48 -8.62 -7.21 8.22
CA GLY A 48 -7.91 -5.95 8.09
C GLY A 48 -6.52 -5.95 8.75
N GLU A 49 -5.97 -7.10 9.11
CA GLU A 49 -4.58 -7.18 9.58
C GLU A 49 -3.60 -7.27 8.40
N PHE A 50 -2.62 -6.36 8.38
CA PHE A 50 -1.56 -6.30 7.38
C PHE A 50 -0.18 -6.35 8.04
N LYS A 51 0.82 -6.88 7.33
CA LYS A 51 2.22 -6.87 7.80
C LYS A 51 2.67 -5.43 8.04
N SER A 52 3.30 -5.15 9.18
CA SER A 52 4.00 -3.88 9.40
C SER A 52 5.19 -3.78 8.45
N PRO A 53 5.19 -2.86 7.47
CA PRO A 53 6.29 -2.75 6.51
C PRO A 53 7.56 -2.23 7.17
N SER A 54 8.70 -2.45 6.50
CA SER A 54 9.94 -1.74 6.82
C SER A 54 9.75 -0.24 6.56
N LEU A 55 10.33 0.61 7.41
CA LEU A 55 10.39 2.05 7.17
C LEU A 55 11.71 2.52 6.54
N ARG A 56 12.64 1.59 6.24
CA ARG A 56 13.80 1.92 5.39
C ARG A 56 13.32 2.32 4.00
N ASN A 57 13.89 3.40 3.47
CA ASN A 57 13.50 4.08 2.23
C ASN A 57 12.07 4.61 2.20
N ILE A 58 11.41 4.77 3.35
CA ILE A 58 10.01 5.23 3.38
C ILE A 58 9.82 6.60 2.70
N GLY A 59 10.84 7.48 2.69
CA GLY A 59 10.76 8.75 1.99
C GLY A 59 10.68 8.65 0.46
N ALA A 60 10.98 7.49 -0.13
CA ALA A 60 11.03 7.27 -1.58
C ALA A 60 10.01 6.24 -2.09
N THR A 61 9.07 5.79 -1.24
CA THR A 61 8.13 4.70 -1.56
C THR A 61 6.68 5.15 -1.52
N ALA A 62 6.41 6.43 -1.77
CA ALA A 62 5.03 6.89 -1.95
C ALA A 62 4.36 6.17 -3.13
N PRO A 63 3.03 5.97 -3.09
CA PRO A 63 2.11 6.30 -2.00
C PRO A 63 2.14 5.25 -0.88
N TYR A 64 1.47 5.55 0.23
CA TYR A 64 1.55 4.82 1.50
C TYR A 64 0.27 4.05 1.83
N MET A 65 0.40 3.14 2.81
CA MET A 65 -0.59 2.13 3.21
C MET A 65 -0.71 0.97 2.21
N HIS A 66 -1.52 -0.03 2.55
CA HIS A 66 -1.66 -1.25 1.73
C HIS A 66 -2.38 -1.00 0.40
N ASP A 67 -3.19 0.06 0.33
CA ASP A 67 -3.98 0.45 -0.83
C ASP A 67 -3.49 1.74 -1.51
N GLY A 68 -2.42 2.35 -0.98
CA GLY A 68 -1.80 3.54 -1.57
C GLY A 68 -2.63 4.82 -1.44
N ARG A 69 -3.59 4.92 -0.50
CA ARG A 69 -4.48 6.09 -0.44
C ARG A 69 -3.86 7.39 0.09
N PHE A 70 -2.66 7.33 0.66
CA PHE A 70 -1.95 8.51 1.15
C PHE A 70 -0.77 8.82 0.23
N ALA A 71 -0.74 10.01 -0.32
CA ALA A 71 0.32 10.47 -1.21
C ALA A 71 1.57 10.91 -0.43
N THR A 72 1.42 11.31 0.84
CA THR A 72 2.47 11.96 1.64
C THR A 72 2.68 11.31 3.01
N LEU A 73 3.89 11.47 3.58
CA LEU A 73 4.17 11.01 4.94
C LEU A 73 3.43 11.86 5.99
N GLU A 74 3.09 13.08 5.65
CA GLU A 74 2.29 13.99 6.45
C GLU A 74 0.88 13.44 6.66
N GLU A 75 0.24 12.91 5.61
CA GLU A 75 -1.04 12.22 5.71
C GLU A 75 -0.93 10.95 6.56
N VAL A 76 0.15 10.19 6.41
CA VAL A 76 0.45 9.02 7.27
C VAL A 76 0.57 9.43 8.74
N ILE A 77 1.32 10.49 9.03
CA ILE A 77 1.50 11.01 10.39
C ILE A 77 0.15 11.49 10.94
N GLU A 78 -0.65 12.18 10.13
CA GLU A 78 -1.97 12.67 10.57
C GLU A 78 -2.96 11.53 10.83
N HIS A 79 -2.91 10.45 10.03
CA HIS A 79 -3.67 9.23 10.30
C HIS A 79 -3.38 8.68 11.70
N TYR A 80 -2.11 8.48 12.05
CA TYR A 80 -1.74 8.01 13.38
C TYR A 80 -2.01 9.04 14.48
N ASN A 81 -1.94 10.34 14.17
CA ASN A 81 -2.20 11.41 15.13
C ASN A 81 -3.68 11.45 15.57
N SER A 82 -4.59 11.42 14.59
CA SER A 82 -6.02 11.67 14.81
C SER A 82 -6.98 10.79 13.99
N GLY A 83 -6.54 10.23 12.86
CA GLY A 83 -7.37 9.50 11.89
C GLY A 83 -7.70 8.03 12.20
N VAL A 84 -7.03 7.40 13.17
CA VAL A 84 -7.26 5.99 13.53
C VAL A 84 -8.73 5.72 13.89
N GLN A 85 -9.34 4.77 13.17
CA GLN A 85 -10.72 4.32 13.34
C GLN A 85 -10.85 3.21 14.40
N PRO A 86 -12.01 3.09 15.07
CA PRO A 86 -12.27 2.07 16.08
C PRO A 86 -12.60 0.70 15.46
N HIS A 87 -11.75 0.19 14.57
CA HIS A 87 -11.91 -1.13 13.96
C HIS A 87 -11.98 -2.24 15.05
N PRO A 88 -12.85 -3.26 14.92
CA PRO A 88 -12.95 -4.34 15.90
C PRO A 88 -11.61 -5.01 16.22
N ASN A 89 -10.79 -5.23 15.19
CA ASN A 89 -9.47 -5.86 15.31
C ASN A 89 -8.31 -4.86 15.51
N LEU A 90 -8.59 -3.59 15.86
CA LEU A 90 -7.55 -2.58 16.04
C LEU A 90 -6.46 -3.04 17.03
N SER A 91 -5.20 -2.80 16.66
CA SER A 91 -4.04 -3.23 17.45
C SER A 91 -3.97 -2.53 18.81
N GLY A 92 -3.64 -3.28 19.87
CA GLY A 92 -3.54 -2.78 21.25
C GLY A 92 -2.70 -1.51 21.45
N PRO A 93 -1.50 -1.37 20.82
CA PRO A 93 -0.68 -0.15 20.93
C PRO A 93 -1.37 1.15 20.47
N LEU A 94 -2.44 1.04 19.67
CA LEU A 94 -3.25 2.14 19.15
C LEU A 94 -4.52 2.38 19.98
N ARG A 95 -4.71 1.68 21.10
CA ARG A 95 -5.88 1.84 21.97
C ARG A 95 -5.53 2.54 23.28
N GLN A 96 -6.53 3.17 23.89
CA GLN A 96 -6.47 3.66 25.28
C GLN A 96 -6.77 2.51 26.24
N GLY A 97 -5.83 1.57 26.38
CA GLY A 97 -5.99 0.33 27.16
C GLY A 97 -6.57 -0.84 26.36
N PRO A 98 -6.69 -2.04 26.96
CA PRO A 98 -6.94 -3.31 26.24
C PRO A 98 -8.16 -3.32 25.32
N ASN A 99 -9.23 -2.61 25.72
CA ASN A 99 -10.48 -2.49 24.97
C ASN A 99 -10.92 -1.03 24.78
N GLY A 100 -9.98 -0.09 24.91
CA GLY A 100 -10.27 1.32 24.80
C GLY A 100 -10.56 1.79 23.38
N PRO A 101 -11.10 3.01 23.22
CA PRO A 101 -11.17 3.67 21.93
C PRO A 101 -9.75 3.87 21.36
N PRO A 102 -9.64 4.19 20.05
CA PRO A 102 -8.40 4.65 19.47
C PRO A 102 -7.74 5.74 20.32
N ARG A 103 -6.44 5.62 20.55
CA ARG A 103 -5.67 6.70 21.16
C ARG A 103 -5.53 7.84 20.17
N ARG A 104 -5.63 9.06 20.67
CA ARG A 104 -5.27 10.27 19.93
C ARG A 104 -3.91 10.72 20.43
N LEU A 105 -2.95 10.89 19.52
CA LEU A 105 -1.59 11.27 19.91
C LEU A 105 -1.50 12.75 20.25
N ASN A 106 -2.35 13.58 19.62
CA ASN A 106 -2.40 15.02 19.79
C ASN A 106 -1.00 15.65 19.67
N LEU A 107 -0.22 15.18 18.70
CA LEU A 107 1.12 15.69 18.43
C LEU A 107 1.03 17.16 18.04
N THR A 108 1.88 17.96 18.65
CA THR A 108 2.08 19.36 18.26
C THR A 108 2.63 19.44 16.83
N PRO A 109 2.48 20.58 16.14
CA PRO A 109 3.10 20.79 14.82
C PRO A 109 4.60 20.50 14.83
N GLN A 110 5.30 20.86 15.91
CA GLN A 110 6.73 20.62 16.08
C GLN A 110 7.04 19.12 16.22
N GLU A 111 6.24 18.37 16.97
CA GLU A 111 6.41 16.92 17.10
C GLU A 111 6.13 16.19 15.78
N LYS A 112 5.12 16.64 15.02
CA LYS A 112 4.84 16.10 13.67
C LYS A 112 6.01 16.35 12.73
N ALA A 113 6.54 17.58 12.70
CA ALA A 113 7.71 17.93 11.88
C ALA A 113 8.97 17.15 12.28
N ALA A 114 9.21 16.98 13.59
CA ALA A 114 10.34 16.18 14.08
C ALA A 114 10.20 14.69 13.73
N LEU A 115 8.98 14.14 13.78
CA LEU A 115 8.71 12.77 13.36
C LEU A 115 8.94 12.60 11.85
N LEU A 116 8.46 13.54 11.03
CA LEU A 116 8.71 13.54 9.58
C LEU A 116 10.21 13.60 9.28
N ALA A 117 10.94 14.53 9.91
CA ALA A 117 12.38 14.66 9.73
C ALA A 117 13.11 13.37 10.11
N PHE A 118 12.70 12.68 11.18
CA PHE A 118 13.23 11.37 11.53
C PHE A 118 12.93 10.31 10.46
N LEU A 119 11.72 10.25 9.91
CA LEU A 119 11.39 9.28 8.85
C LEU A 119 12.20 9.53 7.57
N GLN A 120 12.52 10.78 7.26
CA GLN A 120 13.36 11.15 6.12
C GLN A 120 14.80 10.67 6.27
N THR A 121 15.32 10.52 7.50
CA THR A 121 16.68 9.95 7.70
C THR A 121 16.77 8.46 7.38
N LEU A 122 15.64 7.79 7.18
CA LEU A 122 15.58 6.37 6.85
C LEU A 122 15.74 6.11 5.33
N THR A 123 15.92 7.16 4.53
CA THR A 123 16.15 7.07 3.08
C THR A 123 17.63 6.96 2.76
N ASP A 124 17.99 5.94 1.99
CA ASP A 124 19.35 5.70 1.51
C ASP A 124 19.52 6.27 0.09
N ASP A 125 19.98 7.53 0.01
CA ASP A 125 20.23 8.21 -1.27
C ASP A 125 21.34 7.54 -2.08
N THR A 126 22.27 6.82 -1.43
CA THR A 126 23.33 6.10 -2.14
C THR A 126 22.73 4.93 -2.89
N PHE A 127 21.92 4.11 -2.23
CA PHE A 127 21.23 2.98 -2.85
C PHE A 127 20.35 3.42 -4.03
N LEU A 128 19.58 4.50 -3.87
CA LEU A 128 18.63 4.95 -4.89
C LEU A 128 19.29 5.45 -6.19
N ASN A 129 20.54 5.91 -6.11
CA ASN A 129 21.26 6.48 -7.25
C ASN A 129 22.46 5.62 -7.69
N ASP A 130 22.61 4.42 -7.14
CA ASP A 130 23.73 3.54 -7.44
C ASP A 130 23.55 2.88 -8.81
N GLU A 131 24.55 3.02 -9.69
CA GLU A 131 24.56 2.40 -11.02
C GLU A 131 24.39 0.88 -10.97
N ARG A 132 24.87 0.22 -9.91
CA ARG A 132 24.74 -1.25 -9.72
C ARG A 132 23.29 -1.73 -9.69
N TRP A 133 22.34 -0.87 -9.32
CA TRP A 133 20.91 -1.16 -9.23
C TRP A 133 20.09 -0.43 -10.29
N SER A 134 20.74 0.31 -11.19
CA SER A 134 20.07 1.04 -12.27
C SER A 134 19.56 0.09 -13.36
N ASN A 135 18.67 0.59 -14.22
CA ASN A 135 18.20 -0.16 -15.39
C ASN A 135 19.39 -0.38 -16.35
N PRO A 136 19.81 -1.64 -16.59
CA PRO A 136 20.96 -1.92 -17.46
C PRO A 136 20.62 -1.79 -18.96
N PHE A 137 19.35 -1.58 -19.30
CA PHE A 137 18.90 -1.39 -20.67
C PHE A 137 18.74 0.11 -20.96
N CYS A 138 19.54 0.62 -21.89
CA CYS A 138 19.39 1.99 -22.40
C CYS A 138 18.03 2.10 -23.10
N ALA A 139 17.17 3.02 -22.66
CA ALA A 139 15.87 3.24 -23.28
C ALA A 139 16.05 3.89 -24.66
N ASP A 140 15.70 3.18 -25.73
CA ASP A 140 15.09 3.86 -26.87
C ASP A 140 13.72 4.37 -26.38
N PRO A 141 13.38 5.65 -26.63
CA PRO A 141 12.15 6.23 -26.10
C PRO A 141 10.97 5.69 -26.90
N VAL A 142 10.46 4.53 -26.51
CA VAL A 142 9.04 4.22 -26.78
C VAL A 142 8.25 5.29 -26.04
N ALA A 143 7.39 6.00 -26.77
CA ALA A 143 6.63 7.16 -26.33
C ALA A 143 6.31 7.13 -24.83
N THR A 144 6.79 8.14 -24.09
CA THR A 144 6.46 8.35 -22.69
C THR A 144 4.95 8.47 -22.55
N ILE A 145 4.32 7.40 -22.09
CA ILE A 145 2.94 7.43 -21.65
C ILE A 145 2.92 8.19 -20.32
N GLU A 146 2.05 9.19 -20.20
CA GLU A 146 1.90 9.94 -18.94
C GLU A 146 1.42 8.99 -17.82
N PRO A 147 2.02 9.01 -16.62
CA PRO A 147 1.62 8.10 -15.57
C PRO A 147 0.19 8.42 -15.09
N ILE A 148 -0.68 7.39 -14.99
CA ILE A 148 -1.92 7.51 -14.20
C ILE A 148 -1.47 7.70 -12.73
N LYS A 149 -1.99 8.74 -12.06
CA LYS A 149 -1.70 8.97 -10.63
C LYS A 149 -2.07 7.72 -9.83
N GLN A 150 -1.18 7.28 -8.95
CA GLN A 150 -1.37 6.02 -8.20
C GLN A 150 -2.65 5.99 -7.36
N ASP A 151 -3.14 7.17 -6.95
CA ASP A 151 -4.34 7.38 -6.15
C ASP A 151 -5.65 7.24 -6.96
N GLY A 152 -5.57 7.19 -8.30
CA GLY A 152 -6.73 7.14 -9.19
C GLY A 152 -7.20 5.74 -9.55
N TRP A 153 -6.51 4.67 -9.11
CA TRP A 153 -6.99 3.30 -9.30
C TRP A 153 -6.51 2.36 -8.21
N GLN A 154 -7.36 1.45 -7.76
CA GLN A 154 -7.12 0.51 -6.67
C GLN A 154 -7.26 -0.92 -7.16
N VAL A 155 -6.46 -1.82 -6.61
CA VAL A 155 -6.51 -3.26 -6.92
C VAL A 155 -6.65 -4.01 -5.59
N PHE A 156 -7.72 -4.78 -5.43
CA PHE A 156 -8.03 -5.46 -4.17
C PHE A 156 -8.79 -6.78 -4.39
N PRO A 157 -8.64 -7.77 -3.50
CA PRO A 157 -7.71 -7.78 -2.37
C PRO A 157 -6.26 -7.98 -2.83
N ASN A 158 -5.29 -7.49 -2.07
CA ASN A 158 -3.87 -7.76 -2.32
C ASN A 158 -3.19 -8.24 -1.02
N PRO A 159 -2.84 -9.54 -0.88
CA PRO A 159 -2.82 -10.58 -1.92
C PRO A 159 -4.20 -11.07 -2.37
N ALA A 160 -4.34 -11.34 -3.66
CA ALA A 160 -5.56 -11.92 -4.25
C ALA A 160 -5.56 -13.45 -4.15
N ALA A 161 -6.70 -14.03 -3.78
CA ALA A 161 -6.91 -15.47 -3.85
C ALA A 161 -7.36 -15.89 -5.26
N ASN A 162 -8.67 -15.85 -5.51
CA ASN A 162 -9.26 -16.22 -6.81
C ASN A 162 -9.78 -15.04 -7.61
N THR A 163 -10.12 -13.94 -6.95
CA THR A 163 -10.75 -12.77 -7.58
C THR A 163 -9.89 -11.56 -7.35
N VAL A 164 -9.72 -10.77 -8.41
CA VAL A 164 -9.09 -9.45 -8.37
C VAL A 164 -10.13 -8.44 -8.82
N ASN A 165 -10.33 -7.41 -8.00
CA ASN A 165 -11.15 -6.27 -8.32
C ASN A 165 -10.26 -5.07 -8.56
N ILE A 166 -10.65 -4.27 -9.54
CA ILE A 166 -10.03 -3.02 -9.89
C ILE A 166 -11.10 -1.95 -9.78
N ARG A 167 -10.78 -0.85 -9.10
CA ARG A 167 -11.60 0.37 -9.07
C ARG A 167 -10.77 1.51 -9.63
N ILE A 168 -11.34 2.35 -10.48
CA ILE A 168 -10.71 3.53 -11.06
C ILE A 168 -11.57 4.73 -10.71
N ASP A 169 -11.01 5.67 -9.95
CA ASP A 169 -11.71 6.85 -9.49
C ASP A 169 -11.81 7.89 -10.62
N GLY A 170 -13.00 8.44 -10.84
CA GLY A 170 -13.24 9.47 -11.87
C GLY A 170 -13.31 8.97 -13.33
N ALA A 171 -13.40 7.65 -13.55
CA ALA A 171 -13.27 7.01 -14.86
C ALA A 171 -14.58 6.64 -15.58
N ALA A 172 -15.68 7.37 -15.33
CA ALA A 172 -16.95 7.06 -15.98
C ALA A 172 -16.86 7.34 -17.51
N GLY A 173 -17.04 6.29 -18.32
CA GLY A 173 -17.07 6.40 -19.80
C GLY A 173 -15.71 6.40 -20.49
N GLN A 174 -14.64 6.02 -19.79
CA GLN A 174 -13.30 5.90 -20.38
C GLN A 174 -12.96 4.44 -20.67
N GLU A 175 -12.37 4.19 -21.84
CA GLU A 175 -11.87 2.88 -22.23
C GLU A 175 -10.46 2.64 -21.69
N TYR A 176 -10.24 1.43 -21.20
CA TYR A 176 -8.97 0.97 -20.70
C TYR A 176 -8.59 -0.38 -21.28
N THR A 177 -7.29 -0.56 -21.47
CA THR A 177 -6.66 -1.87 -21.67
C THR A 177 -5.95 -2.29 -20.39
N LEU A 178 -6.34 -3.42 -19.81
CA LEU A 178 -5.67 -4.05 -18.69
C LEU A 178 -4.86 -5.25 -19.16
N SER A 179 -3.54 -5.19 -19.02
CA SER A 179 -2.63 -6.29 -19.33
C SER A 179 -2.02 -6.87 -18.07
N LEU A 180 -2.01 -8.20 -17.94
CA LEU A 180 -1.45 -8.92 -16.82
C LEU A 180 -0.16 -9.61 -17.22
N PHE A 181 0.92 -9.34 -16.49
CA PHE A 181 2.24 -9.89 -16.72
C PHE A 181 2.71 -10.73 -15.52
N THR A 182 3.49 -11.77 -15.79
CA THR A 182 4.29 -12.47 -14.78
C THR A 182 5.46 -11.61 -14.31
N ALA A 183 6.13 -12.00 -13.22
CA ALA A 183 7.28 -11.29 -12.68
C ALA A 183 8.48 -11.19 -13.65
N ASP A 184 8.62 -12.12 -14.59
CA ASP A 184 9.62 -12.13 -15.66
C ASP A 184 9.16 -11.38 -16.93
N GLY A 185 8.01 -10.70 -16.89
CA GLY A 185 7.53 -9.82 -17.96
C GLY A 185 6.75 -10.53 -19.08
N ARG A 186 6.37 -11.81 -18.91
CA ARG A 186 5.54 -12.52 -19.89
C ARG A 186 4.08 -12.09 -19.75
N LEU A 187 3.48 -11.62 -20.85
CA LEU A 187 2.05 -11.32 -20.92
C LEU A 187 1.22 -12.59 -20.78
N LEU A 188 0.26 -12.60 -19.86
CA LEU A 188 -0.67 -13.70 -19.63
C LEU A 188 -2.02 -13.44 -20.30
N ARG A 189 -2.57 -12.25 -20.08
CA ARG A 189 -3.89 -11.83 -20.54
C ARG A 189 -3.93 -10.33 -20.77
N SER A 190 -4.82 -9.92 -21.67
CA SER A 190 -5.17 -8.52 -21.90
C SER A 190 -6.68 -8.42 -22.03
N TYR A 191 -7.26 -7.38 -21.43
CA TYR A 191 -8.69 -7.11 -21.39
C TYR A 191 -8.94 -5.67 -21.82
N ALA A 192 -9.95 -5.45 -22.66
CA ALA A 192 -10.51 -4.14 -22.90
C ALA A 192 -11.78 -3.98 -22.08
N PHE A 193 -11.95 -2.86 -21.39
CA PHE A 193 -13.17 -2.56 -20.65
C PHE A 193 -13.43 -1.06 -20.58
N GLU A 194 -14.70 -0.72 -20.31
CA GLU A 194 -15.15 0.65 -20.10
C GLU A 194 -15.73 0.77 -18.69
N GLY A 195 -15.43 1.88 -18.02
CA GLY A 195 -16.03 2.24 -16.75
C GLY A 195 -15.09 2.19 -15.55
N ALA A 196 -15.67 2.38 -14.36
CA ALA A 196 -14.93 2.61 -13.13
C ALA A 196 -14.50 1.34 -12.39
N THR A 197 -14.99 0.16 -12.78
CA THR A 197 -14.62 -1.09 -12.13
C THR A 197 -14.38 -2.21 -13.12
N PHE A 198 -13.45 -3.10 -12.78
CA PHE A 198 -13.19 -4.31 -13.53
C PHE A 198 -12.90 -5.45 -12.56
N GLN A 199 -13.38 -6.65 -12.87
CA GLN A 199 -13.15 -7.83 -12.06
C GLN A 199 -12.71 -8.98 -12.96
N PHE A 200 -11.66 -9.69 -12.54
CA PHE A 200 -11.27 -10.93 -13.19
C PHE A 200 -11.00 -12.02 -12.16
N GLN A 201 -11.11 -13.27 -12.61
CA GLN A 201 -10.75 -14.44 -11.83
C GLN A 201 -9.38 -14.96 -12.26
N ARG A 202 -8.65 -15.52 -11.31
CA ARG A 202 -7.41 -16.24 -11.56
C ARG A 202 -7.72 -17.53 -12.32
N GLU A 203 -7.16 -17.68 -13.53
CA GLU A 203 -7.37 -18.85 -14.38
C GLU A 203 -6.35 -19.97 -14.09
N GLY A 204 -6.27 -20.41 -12.82
CA GLY A 204 -5.37 -21.49 -12.43
C GLY A 204 -3.87 -21.16 -12.50
N TRP A 205 -3.52 -19.88 -12.63
CA TRP A 205 -2.12 -19.41 -12.56
C TRP A 205 -1.47 -19.84 -11.24
N PRO A 206 -0.15 -19.99 -11.13
CA PRO A 206 0.50 -20.33 -9.86
C PRO A 206 0.45 -19.17 -8.86
N ALA A 207 0.66 -19.48 -7.57
CA ALA A 207 0.88 -18.43 -6.57
C ALA A 207 2.16 -17.68 -6.94
N GLY A 208 2.15 -16.35 -6.84
CA GLY A 208 3.30 -15.58 -7.28
C GLY A 208 3.06 -14.08 -7.38
N LEU A 209 4.12 -13.41 -7.84
CA LEU A 209 4.14 -11.98 -8.12
C LEU A 209 3.71 -11.73 -9.57
N TYR A 210 2.80 -10.78 -9.75
CA TYR A 210 2.30 -10.37 -11.06
C TYR A 210 2.22 -8.85 -11.14
N TYR A 211 2.18 -8.34 -12.37
CA TYR A 211 2.05 -6.91 -12.66
C TYR A 211 0.83 -6.67 -13.54
N LEU A 212 -0.01 -5.73 -13.12
CA LEU A 212 -1.14 -5.22 -13.88
C LEU A 212 -0.73 -3.90 -14.52
N GLN A 213 -0.76 -3.84 -15.84
CA GLN A 213 -0.59 -2.61 -16.60
C GLN A 213 -1.97 -2.14 -17.06
N LEU A 214 -2.37 -0.95 -16.65
CA LEU A 214 -3.57 -0.28 -17.11
C LEU A 214 -3.16 0.84 -18.07
N ILE A 215 -3.70 0.84 -19.29
CA ILE A 215 -3.45 1.87 -20.30
C ILE A 215 -4.78 2.47 -20.74
N SER A 216 -4.86 3.79 -20.81
CA SER A 216 -5.85 4.56 -21.57
C SER A 216 -5.15 5.28 -22.73
N GLU A 217 -5.88 5.98 -23.60
CA GLU A 217 -5.31 6.62 -24.81
C GLU A 217 -4.05 7.48 -24.57
N LYS A 218 -3.93 8.13 -23.40
CA LYS A 218 -2.83 9.04 -23.10
C LYS A 218 -2.09 8.74 -21.80
N GLN A 219 -2.57 7.76 -21.02
CA GLN A 219 -2.06 7.50 -19.69
C GLN A 219 -1.85 6.02 -19.41
N GLY A 220 -0.89 5.69 -18.56
CA GLY A 220 -0.58 4.32 -18.20
C GLY A 220 -0.13 4.20 -16.75
N ALA A 221 -0.47 3.11 -16.09
CA ALA A 221 0.09 2.76 -14.80
C ALA A 221 0.36 1.27 -14.71
N VAL A 222 1.30 0.92 -13.85
CA VAL A 222 1.57 -0.45 -13.45
C VAL A 222 1.32 -0.58 -11.95
N LYS A 223 0.57 -1.60 -11.54
CA LYS A 223 0.44 -2.00 -10.13
C LYS A 223 0.89 -3.44 -9.95
N GLN A 224 1.61 -3.67 -8.87
CA GLN A 224 1.99 -5.00 -8.43
C GLN A 224 0.80 -5.68 -7.74
N ILE A 225 0.59 -6.95 -8.04
CA ILE A 225 -0.36 -7.81 -7.32
C ILE A 225 0.31 -9.13 -6.93
N VAL A 226 0.02 -9.60 -5.72
CA VAL A 226 0.43 -10.94 -5.28
C VAL A 226 -0.78 -11.86 -5.39
N MET A 227 -0.64 -12.98 -6.09
CA MET A 227 -1.67 -14.03 -6.12
C MET A 227 -1.26 -15.19 -5.21
N ARG A 228 -2.20 -15.72 -4.43
CA ARG A 228 -2.01 -16.87 -3.53
C ARG A 228 -2.83 -18.05 -3.95
#